data_AF-N8WUV1-F1
#
_entry.id   AF-N8WUV1-F1
#
_cell.length_a   1.000
_cell.length_b   1.000
_cell.length_c   1.000
_cell.angle_alpha   90.00
_cell.angle_beta   90.00
_cell.angle_gamma   90.00
#
_symmetry.space_group_name_H-M   'P 1'
#
loop_
_entity.id
_entity.type
_entity.pdbx_description
1 polymer ?
#
loop_
_entity_poly.entity_id
_entity_poly.type
_entity_poly.pdbx_seq_one_letter_code
_entity_poly.pdbx_strand_id
1 'polypeptide(L)'
;MAAIKTREIQYTAQDGSTLIGYFAAPETDVPVAGVIVAPEWWGRNDYTEQRARELAEHGYAALAIDMYGDKKVTTSSDQAYQWMMQTFEDPDTIVNRAKAALDTLAAQDEVNPEKLAAIGFCYGGKVALDLARSNAPLKAVATFHANLSPKAPAQEGQVQAEILVLHGEKDSMVSLDDVASFKEEMQAAKVEHNVIVFENAKHGFSNPLADERAKANGVDLGYNAEAEKQSLAAMYELLARQLA
;
A
#
# COMPACT_ATOMS: atom_id res chain seq x y z
N MET A 1 -20.51 -11.72 8.54
CA MET A 1 -19.14 -11.59 8.02
C MET A 1 -18.64 -12.99 7.72
N ALA A 2 -17.88 -13.17 6.65
CA ALA A 2 -17.24 -14.46 6.36
C ALA A 2 -16.27 -14.81 7.51
N ALA A 3 -16.11 -16.09 7.82
CA ALA A 3 -15.03 -16.52 8.71
C ALA A 3 -13.69 -16.23 8.01
N ILE A 4 -12.75 -15.65 8.75
CA ILE A 4 -11.39 -15.38 8.26
C ILE A 4 -10.38 -16.17 9.08
N LYS A 5 -9.27 -16.54 8.43
CA LYS A 5 -8.09 -17.12 9.07
C LYS A 5 -6.92 -16.16 8.94
N THR A 6 -6.08 -16.12 9.97
CA THR A 6 -4.94 -15.20 10.04
C THR A 6 -3.69 -15.94 10.49
N ARG A 7 -2.55 -15.64 9.89
CA ARG A 7 -1.24 -16.16 10.29
C ARG A 7 -0.14 -15.17 9.97
N GLU A 8 0.99 -15.28 10.65
CA GLU A 8 2.18 -14.57 10.21
C GLU A 8 2.99 -15.45 9.26
N ILE A 9 3.62 -14.82 8.27
CA ILE A 9 4.46 -15.50 7.29
C ILE A 9 5.82 -14.83 7.28
N GLN A 10 6.85 -15.60 7.62
CA GLN A 10 8.23 -15.15 7.51
C GLN A 10 8.76 -15.44 6.11
N TYR A 11 9.43 -14.46 5.51
CA TYR A 11 10.08 -14.56 4.21
C TYR A 11 11.37 -13.74 4.18
N THR A 12 12.23 -14.00 3.19
CA THR A 12 13.53 -13.33 3.06
C THR A 12 13.56 -12.52 1.77
N ALA A 13 13.95 -11.25 1.85
CA ALA A 13 14.15 -10.41 0.67
C ALA A 13 15.55 -10.62 0.06
N GLN A 14 15.74 -10.16 -1.17
CA GLN A 14 17.01 -10.30 -1.90
C GLN A 14 18.20 -9.60 -1.20
N ASP A 15 17.92 -8.58 -0.39
CA ASP A 15 18.92 -7.88 0.43
C ASP A 15 19.35 -8.65 1.69
N GLY A 16 18.81 -9.85 1.92
CA GLY A 16 19.09 -10.71 3.07
C GLY A 16 18.23 -10.43 4.30
N SER A 17 17.32 -9.45 4.25
CA SER A 17 16.46 -9.10 5.39
C SER A 17 15.41 -10.18 5.64
N THR A 18 15.20 -10.51 6.91
CA THR A 18 14.05 -11.32 7.34
C THR A 18 12.86 -10.40 7.56
N LEU A 19 11.80 -10.64 6.79
CA LEU A 19 10.55 -9.88 6.84
C LEU A 19 9.45 -10.80 7.35
N ILE A 20 8.49 -10.24 8.08
CA ILE A 20 7.38 -11.04 8.60
C ILE A 20 6.06 -10.33 8.37
N GLY A 21 5.28 -10.84 7.42
CA GLY A 21 3.98 -10.29 7.06
C GLY A 21 2.83 -10.86 7.89
N TYR A 22 1.74 -10.10 7.98
CA TYR A 22 0.45 -10.55 8.51
C TYR A 22 -0.43 -11.01 7.36
N PHE A 23 -0.76 -12.28 7.30
CA PHE A 23 -1.67 -12.82 6.31
C PHE A 23 -3.07 -12.97 6.89
N ALA A 24 -4.08 -12.53 6.14
CA ALA A 24 -5.50 -12.75 6.41
C ALA A 24 -6.19 -13.24 5.14
N ALA A 25 -7.05 -14.24 5.24
CA ALA A 25 -7.83 -14.71 4.09
C ALA A 25 -9.21 -15.20 4.53
N PRO A 26 -10.22 -15.11 3.65
CA PRO A 26 -11.50 -15.77 3.88
C PRO A 26 -11.33 -17.29 3.91
N GLU A 27 -12.17 -17.97 4.67
CA GLU A 27 -12.25 -19.44 4.66
C GLU A 27 -13.11 -19.89 3.46
N THR A 28 -12.46 -20.20 2.34
CA THR A 28 -13.09 -20.65 1.09
C THR A 28 -12.43 -21.92 0.56
N ASP A 29 -13.19 -22.71 -0.21
CA ASP A 29 -12.67 -23.91 -0.89
C ASP A 29 -11.90 -23.59 -2.18
N VAL A 30 -12.00 -22.35 -2.67
CA VAL A 30 -11.34 -21.88 -3.88
C VAL A 30 -10.37 -20.75 -3.56
N PRO A 31 -9.20 -20.69 -4.23
CA PRO A 31 -8.29 -19.55 -4.10
C PRO A 31 -8.97 -18.24 -4.55
N VAL A 32 -8.75 -17.17 -3.79
CA VAL A 32 -9.30 -15.83 -4.05
C VAL A 32 -8.20 -14.87 -4.51
N ALA A 33 -8.58 -13.68 -4.97
CA ALA A 33 -7.59 -12.68 -5.36
C ALA A 33 -6.73 -12.22 -4.16
N GLY A 34 -5.45 -11.96 -4.44
CA GLY A 34 -4.44 -11.58 -3.45
C GLY A 34 -4.16 -10.07 -3.44
N VAL A 35 -4.06 -9.46 -2.26
CA VAL A 35 -3.79 -8.03 -2.09
C VAL A 35 -2.63 -7.79 -1.12
N ILE A 36 -1.58 -7.12 -1.59
CA ILE A 36 -0.53 -6.59 -0.71
C ILE A 36 -1.08 -5.36 0.03
N VAL A 37 -0.83 -5.27 1.34
CA VAL A 37 -1.16 -4.09 2.16
C VAL A 37 0.13 -3.47 2.69
N ALA A 38 0.61 -2.43 2.02
CA ALA A 38 1.83 -1.75 2.38
C ALA A 38 1.60 -0.70 3.49
N PRO A 39 2.39 -0.72 4.58
CA PRO A 39 2.11 0.06 5.78
C PRO A 39 2.45 1.54 5.60
N GLU A 40 1.92 2.36 6.50
CA GLU A 40 2.49 3.68 6.76
C GLU A 40 3.94 3.54 7.28
N TRP A 41 4.66 4.67 7.39
CA TRP A 41 6.02 4.72 7.94
C TRP A 41 6.15 4.23 9.40
N TRP A 42 5.03 3.97 10.08
CA TRP A 42 5.01 3.41 11.44
C TRP A 42 5.41 1.94 11.49
N GLY A 43 5.51 1.27 10.33
CA GLY A 43 5.72 -0.17 10.21
C GLY A 43 4.41 -0.97 10.17
N ARG A 44 4.52 -2.30 10.08
CA ARG A 44 3.36 -3.22 10.06
C ARG A 44 2.69 -3.30 11.43
N ASN A 45 1.92 -2.27 11.77
CA ASN A 45 1.20 -2.11 13.03
C ASN A 45 -0.26 -2.61 12.93
N ASP A 46 -1.00 -2.52 14.04
CA ASP A 46 -2.40 -2.95 14.14
C ASP A 46 -3.32 -2.34 13.08
N TYR A 47 -3.08 -1.08 12.68
CA TYR A 47 -3.86 -0.42 11.62
C TYR A 47 -3.66 -1.11 10.28
N THR A 48 -2.41 -1.42 9.92
CA THR A 48 -2.11 -2.14 8.67
C THR A 48 -2.68 -3.56 8.68
N GLU A 49 -2.58 -4.25 9.81
CA GLU A 49 -3.16 -5.60 9.98
C GLU A 49 -4.70 -5.58 9.95
N GLN A 50 -5.32 -4.53 10.49
CA GLN A 50 -6.75 -4.32 10.40
C GLN A 50 -7.20 -4.23 8.95
N ARG A 51 -6.50 -3.46 8.11
CA ARG A 51 -6.82 -3.38 6.67
C ARG A 51 -6.71 -4.73 5.96
N ALA A 52 -5.75 -5.57 6.33
CA ALA A 52 -5.67 -6.93 5.82
C ALA A 52 -6.87 -7.79 6.26
N ARG A 53 -7.32 -7.68 7.52
CA ARG A 53 -8.54 -8.37 8.00
C ARG A 53 -9.79 -7.89 7.27
N GLU A 54 -9.95 -6.58 7.09
CA GLU A 54 -11.09 -5.99 6.37
C GLU A 54 -11.13 -6.47 4.91
N LEU A 55 -9.99 -6.54 4.22
CA LEU A 55 -9.91 -7.13 2.88
C LEU A 55 -10.34 -8.61 2.87
N ALA A 56 -9.92 -9.39 3.86
CA ALA A 56 -10.34 -10.78 4.03
C ALA A 56 -11.85 -10.93 4.27
N GLU A 57 -12.44 -10.04 5.06
CA GLU A 57 -13.90 -9.98 5.26
C GLU A 57 -14.66 -9.60 3.98
N HIS A 58 -14.01 -8.88 3.04
CA HIS A 58 -14.52 -8.55 1.71
C HIS A 58 -14.20 -9.61 0.64
N GLY A 59 -13.57 -10.73 1.02
CA GLY A 59 -13.33 -11.87 0.12
C GLY A 59 -11.96 -11.90 -0.56
N TYR A 60 -10.99 -11.09 -0.11
CA TYR A 60 -9.63 -11.07 -0.65
C TYR A 60 -8.63 -11.70 0.31
N ALA A 61 -7.67 -12.48 -0.18
CA ALA A 61 -6.53 -12.84 0.63
C ALA A 61 -5.57 -11.63 0.69
N ALA A 62 -5.12 -11.24 1.87
CA ALA A 62 -4.32 -10.04 2.08
C ALA A 62 -3.06 -10.31 2.89
N LEU A 63 -1.95 -9.71 2.48
CA LEU A 63 -0.68 -9.75 3.22
C LEU A 63 -0.27 -8.32 3.60
N ALA A 64 -0.39 -7.96 4.88
CA ALA A 64 0.22 -6.74 5.39
C ALA A 64 1.73 -6.94 5.54
N ILE A 65 2.51 -6.15 4.83
CA ILE A 65 3.94 -6.42 4.64
C ILE A 65 4.80 -5.68 5.64
N ASP A 66 5.90 -6.32 6.02
CA ASP A 66 6.96 -5.71 6.81
C ASP A 66 8.04 -5.16 5.88
N MET A 67 8.27 -3.85 5.96
CA MET A 67 9.28 -3.15 5.16
C MET A 67 10.57 -2.86 5.92
N TYR A 68 10.59 -3.01 7.25
CA TYR A 68 11.74 -2.65 8.09
C TYR A 68 12.47 -3.86 8.67
N GLY A 69 11.87 -5.05 8.55
CA GLY A 69 12.38 -6.31 9.05
C GLY A 69 12.06 -6.52 10.53
N ASP A 70 11.97 -7.80 10.91
CA ASP A 70 11.67 -8.25 12.27
C ASP A 70 10.39 -7.62 12.87
N LYS A 71 9.41 -7.23 12.03
CA LYS A 71 8.15 -6.57 12.43
C LYS A 71 8.36 -5.29 13.22
N LYS A 72 9.40 -4.54 12.92
CA LYS A 72 9.66 -3.26 13.57
C LYS A 72 8.47 -2.32 13.37
N VAL A 73 7.97 -1.81 14.49
CA VAL A 73 6.93 -0.79 14.56
C VAL A 73 7.36 0.31 15.52
N THR A 74 6.90 1.53 15.27
CA THR A 74 7.20 2.68 16.13
C THR A 74 6.04 3.66 16.17
N THR A 75 6.05 4.48 17.21
CA THR A 75 5.14 5.62 17.38
C THR A 75 5.88 6.95 17.38
N SER A 76 7.21 6.92 17.26
CA SER A 76 8.10 8.09 17.16
C SER A 76 8.34 8.44 15.70
N SER A 77 8.05 9.67 15.30
CA SER A 77 8.28 10.17 13.94
C SER A 77 9.75 10.15 13.56
N ASP A 78 10.66 10.43 14.51
CA ASP A 78 12.09 10.43 14.23
C ASP A 78 12.57 9.01 13.88
N GLN A 79 12.09 8.01 14.62
CA GLN A 79 12.43 6.62 14.34
C GLN A 79 11.79 6.13 13.03
N ALA A 80 10.53 6.50 12.78
CA ALA A 80 9.83 6.17 11.54
C ALA A 80 10.53 6.77 10.32
N TYR A 81 10.92 8.04 10.41
CA TYR A 81 11.70 8.74 9.39
C TYR A 81 13.04 8.04 9.14
N GLN A 82 13.80 7.72 10.19
CA GLN A 82 15.08 7.01 10.06
C GLN A 82 14.92 5.67 9.34
N TRP A 83 13.96 4.83 9.77
CA TRP A 83 13.74 3.53 9.13
C TRP A 83 13.24 3.66 7.69
N MET A 84 12.35 4.60 7.41
CA MET A 84 11.93 4.91 6.04
C MET A 84 13.13 5.29 5.17
N MET A 85 13.97 6.22 5.63
CA MET A 85 15.14 6.68 4.88
C MET A 85 16.17 5.56 4.67
N GLN A 86 16.34 4.63 5.62
CA GLN A 86 17.17 3.43 5.42
C GLN A 86 16.70 2.59 4.23
N THR A 87 15.39 2.52 3.97
CA THR A 87 14.87 1.82 2.77
C THR A 87 15.12 2.57 1.47
N PHE A 88 15.56 3.83 1.53
CA PHE A 88 15.91 4.65 0.36
C PHE A 88 17.42 4.71 0.09
N GLU A 89 18.27 4.21 1.01
CA GLU A 89 19.73 4.22 0.85
C GLU A 89 20.18 3.38 -0.34
N ASP A 90 19.66 2.15 -0.46
CA ASP A 90 19.76 1.35 -1.66
C ASP A 90 18.46 1.48 -2.47
N PRO A 91 18.55 1.92 -3.73
CA PRO A 91 17.39 2.32 -4.50
C PRO A 91 16.53 1.12 -4.97
N ASP A 92 16.96 -0.13 -4.77
CA ASP A 92 16.19 -1.33 -5.09
C ASP A 92 15.56 -1.98 -3.84
N THR A 93 15.87 -1.53 -2.63
CA THR A 93 15.35 -2.10 -1.37
C THR A 93 13.83 -2.20 -1.36
N ILE A 94 13.14 -1.11 -1.68
CA ILE A 94 11.66 -1.06 -1.68
C ILE A 94 11.10 -2.17 -2.58
N VAL A 95 11.54 -2.19 -3.84
CA VAL A 95 11.05 -3.13 -4.85
C VAL A 95 11.41 -4.56 -4.48
N ASN A 96 12.65 -4.81 -4.03
CA ASN A 96 13.11 -6.14 -3.64
C ASN A 96 12.29 -6.72 -2.49
N ARG A 97 12.02 -5.91 -1.45
CA ARG A 97 11.21 -6.34 -0.29
C ARG A 97 9.74 -6.52 -0.67
N ALA A 98 9.17 -5.58 -1.43
CA ALA A 98 7.78 -5.66 -1.88
C ALA A 98 7.53 -6.84 -2.82
N LYS A 99 8.49 -7.14 -3.71
CA LYS A 99 8.43 -8.30 -4.60
C LYS A 99 8.54 -9.62 -3.83
N ALA A 100 9.44 -9.72 -2.85
CA ALA A 100 9.51 -10.89 -1.99
C ALA A 100 8.18 -11.13 -1.25
N ALA A 101 7.51 -10.07 -0.83
CA ALA A 101 6.18 -10.17 -0.23
C ALA A 101 5.10 -10.59 -1.24
N LEU A 102 5.13 -10.05 -2.46
CA LEU A 102 4.21 -10.44 -3.55
C LEU A 102 4.36 -11.91 -3.92
N ASP A 103 5.60 -12.39 -4.07
CA ASP A 103 5.92 -13.78 -4.36
C ASP A 103 5.45 -14.70 -3.21
N THR A 104 5.65 -14.26 -1.96
CA THR A 104 5.16 -14.96 -0.77
C THR A 104 3.64 -15.05 -0.74
N LEU A 105 2.94 -13.95 -1.04
CA LEU A 105 1.48 -13.91 -1.12
C LEU A 105 0.97 -14.84 -2.22
N ALA A 106 1.53 -14.76 -3.43
CA ALA A 106 1.13 -15.56 -4.58
C ALA A 106 1.36 -17.08 -4.38
N ALA A 107 2.26 -17.46 -3.47
CA ALA A 107 2.55 -18.85 -3.14
C ALA A 107 1.59 -19.48 -2.09
N GLN A 108 0.64 -18.73 -1.54
CA GLN A 108 -0.30 -19.27 -0.57
C GLN A 108 -1.45 -20.01 -1.27
N ASP A 109 -1.87 -21.16 -0.72
CA ASP A 109 -2.95 -21.99 -1.30
C ASP A 109 -4.28 -21.22 -1.39
N GLU A 110 -4.49 -20.20 -0.55
CA GLU A 110 -5.68 -19.36 -0.58
C GLU A 110 -5.68 -18.31 -1.70
N VAL A 111 -4.57 -18.13 -2.41
CA VAL A 111 -4.36 -17.02 -3.34
C VAL A 111 -4.34 -17.52 -4.77
N ASN A 112 -5.13 -16.88 -5.63
CA ASN A 112 -5.01 -17.01 -7.07
C ASN A 112 -3.87 -16.09 -7.57
N PRO A 113 -2.73 -16.64 -8.04
CA PRO A 113 -1.58 -15.85 -8.43
C PRO A 113 -1.79 -15.03 -9.71
N GLU A 114 -2.87 -15.26 -10.47
CA GLU A 114 -3.21 -14.48 -11.66
C GLU A 114 -3.99 -13.20 -11.32
N LYS A 115 -4.45 -13.08 -10.07
CA LYS A 115 -5.31 -11.99 -9.58
C LYS A 115 -4.67 -11.31 -8.38
N LEU A 116 -3.61 -10.53 -8.64
CA LEU A 116 -2.85 -9.84 -7.61
C LEU A 116 -3.07 -8.32 -7.69
N ALA A 117 -3.14 -7.67 -6.54
CA ALA A 117 -3.18 -6.21 -6.40
C ALA A 117 -2.31 -5.74 -5.24
N ALA A 118 -2.09 -4.43 -5.17
CA ALA A 118 -1.41 -3.81 -4.04
C ALA A 118 -2.13 -2.55 -3.59
N ILE A 119 -2.32 -2.40 -2.29
CA ILE A 119 -2.74 -1.15 -1.68
C ILE A 119 -1.66 -0.64 -0.73
N GLY A 120 -1.60 0.67 -0.53
CA GLY A 120 -0.59 1.25 0.33
C GLY A 120 -0.95 2.61 0.90
N PHE A 121 -0.50 2.85 2.13
CA PHE A 121 -0.80 4.06 2.90
C PHE A 121 0.47 4.86 3.14
N CYS A 122 0.50 6.17 2.86
CA CYS A 122 1.69 7.01 3.10
C CYS A 122 2.93 6.44 2.38
N TYR A 123 3.96 6.06 3.14
CA TYR A 123 5.14 5.34 2.67
C TYR A 123 4.77 4.07 1.87
N GLY A 124 3.81 3.29 2.34
CA GLY A 124 3.33 2.09 1.66
C GLY A 124 2.70 2.37 0.30
N GLY A 125 2.16 3.57 0.08
CA GLY A 125 1.69 3.96 -1.25
C GLY A 125 2.84 4.10 -2.25
N LYS A 126 4.00 4.62 -1.81
CA LYS A 126 5.23 4.58 -2.61
C LYS A 126 5.68 3.15 -2.88
N VAL A 127 5.63 2.29 -1.86
CA VAL A 127 5.97 0.86 -2.01
C VAL A 127 5.09 0.19 -3.08
N ALA A 128 3.77 0.42 -3.05
CA ALA A 128 2.83 -0.14 -4.02
C ALA A 128 3.06 0.41 -5.45
N LEU A 129 3.31 1.71 -5.60
CA LEU A 129 3.62 2.32 -6.90
C LEU A 129 4.95 1.84 -7.46
N ASP A 130 5.99 1.77 -6.63
CA ASP A 130 7.31 1.32 -7.07
C ASP A 130 7.30 -0.18 -7.43
N LEU A 131 6.49 -1.00 -6.76
CA LEU A 131 6.24 -2.38 -7.15
C LEU A 131 5.51 -2.47 -8.50
N ALA A 132 4.47 -1.65 -8.74
CA ALA A 132 3.83 -1.59 -10.06
C ALA A 132 4.81 -1.15 -11.16
N ARG A 133 5.61 -0.12 -10.89
CA ARG A 133 6.68 0.36 -11.78
C ARG A 133 7.78 -0.68 -11.99
N SER A 134 7.90 -1.72 -11.16
CA SER A 134 8.86 -2.80 -11.41
C SER A 134 8.36 -3.89 -12.37
N ASN A 135 7.25 -3.65 -13.08
CA ASN A 135 6.57 -4.62 -13.93
C ASN A 135 6.09 -5.86 -13.16
N ALA A 136 5.74 -5.68 -11.88
CA ALA A 136 5.07 -6.73 -11.12
C ALA A 136 3.71 -7.05 -11.76
N PRO A 137 3.26 -8.32 -11.73
CA PRO A 137 2.02 -8.77 -12.39
C PRO A 137 0.78 -8.39 -11.57
N LEU A 138 0.61 -7.09 -11.29
CA LEU A 138 -0.52 -6.53 -10.56
C LEU A 138 -1.63 -6.12 -11.54
N LYS A 139 -2.88 -6.38 -11.18
CA LYS A 139 -4.09 -5.94 -11.92
C LYS A 139 -4.58 -4.58 -11.45
N ALA A 140 -4.40 -4.27 -10.17
CA ALA A 140 -4.83 -3.03 -9.55
C ALA A 140 -3.82 -2.53 -8.51
N VAL A 141 -3.66 -1.20 -8.45
CA VAL A 141 -2.97 -0.52 -7.36
C VAL A 141 -3.82 0.62 -6.81
N ALA A 142 -4.02 0.67 -5.50
CA ALA A 142 -4.70 1.80 -4.85
C ALA A 142 -3.81 2.41 -3.75
N THR A 143 -3.57 3.72 -3.82
CA THR A 143 -2.74 4.41 -2.83
C THR A 143 -3.55 5.43 -2.02
N PHE A 144 -3.22 5.56 -0.75
CA PHE A 144 -3.84 6.51 0.17
C PHE A 144 -2.76 7.48 0.66
N HIS A 145 -2.98 8.78 0.42
CA HIS A 145 -2.09 9.89 0.84
C HIS A 145 -0.60 9.52 0.67
N ALA A 146 -0.22 9.14 -0.55
CA ALA A 146 1.05 8.50 -0.82
C ALA A 146 2.10 9.46 -1.36
N ASN A 147 3.38 9.17 -1.10
CA ASN A 147 4.46 9.76 -1.89
C ASN A 147 4.41 9.18 -3.32
N LEU A 148 4.13 10.04 -4.29
CA LEU A 148 3.93 9.64 -5.69
C LEU A 148 5.22 9.62 -6.51
N SER A 149 6.30 10.21 -5.97
CA SER A 149 7.55 10.40 -6.70
C SER A 149 8.17 9.06 -7.11
N PRO A 150 8.44 8.87 -8.42
CA PRO A 150 9.11 7.67 -8.90
C PRO A 150 10.61 7.72 -8.59
N LYS A 151 11.23 6.56 -8.41
CA LYS A 151 12.70 6.43 -8.59
C LYS A 151 13.09 6.74 -10.03
N ALA A 152 12.33 6.22 -10.98
CA ALA A 152 12.44 6.48 -12.41
C ALA A 152 11.03 6.45 -13.02
N PRO A 153 10.69 7.39 -13.93
CA PRO A 153 9.38 7.42 -14.58
C PRO A 153 9.03 6.09 -15.25
N ALA A 154 7.78 5.65 -15.08
CA ALA A 154 7.24 4.50 -15.80
C ALA A 154 7.41 4.68 -17.32
N GLN A 155 7.72 3.57 -18.00
CA GLN A 155 7.74 3.48 -19.45
C GLN A 155 6.50 2.74 -19.96
N GLU A 156 6.17 2.94 -21.23
CA GLU A 156 5.08 2.21 -21.87
C GLU A 156 5.26 0.69 -21.74
N GLY A 157 4.22 0.00 -21.28
CA GLY A 157 4.23 -1.45 -21.05
C GLY A 157 4.90 -1.91 -19.75
N GLN A 158 5.42 -0.98 -18.93
CA GLN A 158 6.08 -1.32 -17.66
C GLN A 158 5.09 -1.53 -16.52
N VAL A 159 3.96 -0.82 -16.51
CA VAL A 159 2.91 -0.98 -15.48
C VAL A 159 1.71 -1.68 -16.12
N GLN A 160 1.33 -2.81 -15.54
CA GLN A 160 0.20 -3.62 -16.01
C GLN A 160 -1.10 -3.33 -15.24
N ALA A 161 -0.99 -2.72 -14.05
CA ALA A 161 -2.11 -2.43 -13.18
C ALA A 161 -2.84 -1.15 -13.60
N GLU A 162 -4.15 -1.12 -13.37
CA GLU A 162 -4.85 0.16 -13.24
C GLU A 162 -4.51 0.80 -11.88
N ILE A 163 -4.16 2.08 -11.88
CA ILE A 163 -3.75 2.80 -10.67
C ILE A 163 -4.84 3.79 -10.21
N LEU A 164 -5.23 3.71 -8.94
CA LEU A 164 -6.05 4.69 -8.25
C LEU A 164 -5.24 5.40 -7.16
N VAL A 165 -5.13 6.72 -7.26
CA VAL A 165 -4.51 7.56 -6.22
C VAL A 165 -5.61 8.28 -5.44
N LEU A 166 -5.59 8.12 -4.12
CA LEU A 166 -6.54 8.70 -3.17
C LEU A 166 -5.77 9.73 -2.33
N HIS A 167 -5.90 11.01 -2.69
CA HIS A 167 -5.02 12.07 -2.21
C HIS A 167 -5.80 13.14 -1.41
N GLY A 168 -5.18 13.73 -0.39
CA GLY A 168 -5.79 14.81 0.40
C GLY A 168 -5.43 16.18 -0.16
N GLU A 169 -6.39 17.08 -0.35
CA GLU A 169 -6.14 18.42 -0.88
C GLU A 169 -5.22 19.28 0.03
N LYS A 170 -5.24 19.03 1.34
CA LYS A 170 -4.44 19.75 2.35
C LYS A 170 -3.21 18.95 2.78
N ASP A 171 -2.79 17.98 1.98
CA ASP A 171 -1.56 17.24 2.23
C ASP A 171 -0.34 18.17 2.11
N SER A 172 0.35 18.41 3.22
CA SER A 172 1.53 19.28 3.27
C SER A 172 2.82 18.56 2.87
N MET A 173 2.78 17.23 2.75
CA MET A 173 3.95 16.38 2.46
C MET A 173 4.05 16.03 0.98
N VAL A 174 2.90 15.98 0.30
CA VAL A 174 2.78 15.70 -1.13
C VAL A 174 1.85 16.74 -1.74
N SER A 175 2.36 17.52 -2.69
CA SER A 175 1.65 18.65 -3.27
C SER A 175 0.73 18.25 -4.42
N LEU A 176 -0.16 19.15 -4.82
CA LEU A 176 -0.94 18.97 -6.06
C LEU A 176 -0.06 19.01 -7.32
N ASP A 177 1.13 19.61 -7.26
CA ASP A 177 2.10 19.56 -8.36
C ASP A 177 2.75 18.16 -8.48
N ASP A 178 2.94 17.45 -7.36
CA ASP A 178 3.36 16.04 -7.37
C ASP A 178 2.27 15.15 -7.97
N VAL A 179 1.00 15.45 -7.67
CA VAL A 179 -0.16 14.78 -8.29
C VAL A 179 -0.21 15.05 -9.80
N ALA A 180 0.02 16.29 -10.22
CA ALA A 180 0.09 16.64 -11.65
C ALA A 180 1.24 15.90 -12.34
N SER A 181 2.42 15.87 -11.74
CA SER A 181 3.60 15.15 -12.24
C SER A 181 3.35 13.64 -12.37
N PHE A 182 2.66 13.04 -11.39
CA PHE A 182 2.24 11.64 -11.47
C PHE A 182 1.29 11.40 -12.66
N LYS A 183 0.30 12.27 -12.87
CA LYS A 183 -0.62 12.14 -14.01
C LYS A 183 0.13 12.24 -15.34
N GLU A 184 1.06 13.17 -15.47
CA GLU A 184 1.91 13.30 -16.67
C GLU A 184 2.73 12.02 -16.92
N GLU A 185 3.34 11.46 -15.87
CA GLU A 185 4.07 10.19 -15.93
C GLU A 185 3.17 9.06 -16.46
N MET A 186 2.00 8.86 -15.85
CA MET A 186 1.09 7.78 -16.22
C MET A 186 0.51 7.95 -17.63
N GLN A 187 0.22 9.19 -18.04
CA GLN A 187 -0.19 9.50 -19.41
C GLN A 187 0.90 9.17 -20.43
N ALA A 188 2.15 9.59 -20.16
CA ALA A 188 3.28 9.30 -21.03
C ALA A 188 3.55 7.79 -21.17
N ALA A 189 3.38 7.05 -20.08
CA ALA A 189 3.51 5.59 -20.04
C ALA A 189 2.26 4.84 -20.54
N LYS A 190 1.18 5.54 -20.91
CA LYS A 190 -0.12 4.96 -21.31
C LYS A 190 -0.70 3.99 -20.27
N VAL A 191 -0.57 4.34 -19.01
CA VAL A 191 -1.10 3.58 -17.88
C VAL A 191 -2.51 4.06 -17.57
N GLU A 192 -3.46 3.12 -17.44
CA GLU A 192 -4.79 3.42 -16.95
C GLU A 192 -4.71 3.90 -15.50
N HIS A 193 -5.15 5.13 -15.24
CA HIS A 193 -5.04 5.72 -13.92
C HIS A 193 -6.18 6.69 -13.61
N ASN A 194 -6.50 6.82 -12.33
CA ASN A 194 -7.40 7.84 -11.80
C ASN A 194 -6.81 8.45 -10.53
N VAL A 195 -7.13 9.72 -10.28
CA VAL A 195 -6.79 10.41 -9.04
C VAL A 195 -8.03 11.08 -8.47
N ILE A 196 -8.36 10.73 -7.23
CA ILE A 196 -9.42 11.38 -6.45
C ILE A 196 -8.75 12.24 -5.39
N VAL A 197 -9.07 13.54 -5.39
CA VAL A 197 -8.58 14.50 -4.41
C VAL A 197 -9.72 14.82 -3.44
N PHE A 198 -9.49 14.58 -2.15
CA PHE A 198 -10.46 14.82 -1.10
C PHE A 198 -10.26 16.22 -0.50
N GLU A 199 -11.26 17.08 -0.67
CA GLU A 199 -11.28 18.44 -0.13
C GLU A 199 -11.05 18.42 1.40
N ASN A 200 -10.24 19.35 1.90
CA ASN A 200 -9.94 19.50 3.33
C ASN A 200 -9.23 18.30 4.01
N ALA A 201 -8.95 17.21 3.31
CA ALA A 201 -8.22 16.06 3.86
C ALA A 201 -6.71 16.32 3.87
N LYS A 202 -6.03 15.92 4.96
CA LYS A 202 -4.57 16.02 5.13
C LYS A 202 -3.87 14.70 4.81
N HIS A 203 -2.55 14.68 4.93
CA HIS A 203 -1.79 13.44 4.97
C HIS A 203 -2.27 12.55 6.13
N GLY A 204 -2.35 11.24 5.93
CA GLY A 204 -2.85 10.30 6.95
C GLY A 204 -4.37 10.27 7.12
N PHE A 205 -5.15 10.89 6.22
CA PHE A 205 -6.61 11.01 6.34
C PHE A 205 -7.37 9.70 6.57
N SER A 206 -6.79 8.56 6.20
CA SER A 206 -7.43 7.26 6.31
C SER A 206 -7.24 6.58 7.68
N ASN A 207 -6.36 7.10 8.53
CA ASN A 207 -6.03 6.49 9.82
C ASN A 207 -6.69 7.27 10.98
N PRO A 208 -7.63 6.66 11.73
CA PRO A 208 -8.26 7.29 12.89
C PRO A 208 -7.30 7.75 14.00
N LEU A 209 -6.07 7.21 14.04
CA LEU A 209 -5.02 7.62 14.98
C LEU A 209 -4.15 8.78 14.48
N ALA A 210 -4.38 9.29 13.26
CA ALA A 210 -3.54 10.32 12.64
C ALA A 210 -3.44 11.60 13.49
N ASP A 211 -4.57 12.09 14.03
CA ASP A 211 -4.59 13.31 14.86
C ASP A 211 -3.80 13.13 16.18
N GLU A 212 -3.92 11.97 16.81
CA GLU A 212 -3.18 11.63 18.03
C GLU A 212 -1.67 11.56 17.73
N ARG A 213 -1.30 10.88 16.65
CA ARG A 213 0.09 10.76 16.19
C ARG A 213 0.70 12.10 15.82
N ALA A 214 -0.07 12.96 15.14
CA ALA A 214 0.31 14.33 14.81
C ALA A 214 0.67 15.11 16.07
N LYS A 215 -0.24 15.13 17.06
CA LYS A 215 -0.02 15.84 18.32
C LYS A 215 1.17 15.32 19.11
N ALA A 216 1.36 14.00 19.15
CA ALA A 216 2.45 13.37 19.89
C ALA A 216 3.84 13.63 19.29
N ASN A 217 3.91 13.85 17.98
CA ASN A 217 5.17 13.93 17.23
C ASN A 217 5.45 15.31 16.61
N GLY A 218 4.49 16.25 16.66
CA GLY A 218 4.64 17.56 16.02
C GLY A 218 4.68 17.49 14.48
N VAL A 219 4.00 16.51 13.89
CA VAL A 219 3.90 16.30 12.43
C VAL A 219 2.51 16.68 11.91
N ASP A 220 2.39 17.07 10.64
CA ASP A 220 1.11 17.45 10.04
C ASP A 220 0.37 16.26 9.42
N LEU A 221 -0.16 15.39 10.29
CA LEU A 221 -1.11 14.35 9.92
C LEU A 221 -2.51 14.77 10.37
N GLY A 222 -3.56 14.25 9.73
CA GLY A 222 -4.91 14.46 10.24
C GLY A 222 -5.93 13.50 9.66
N TYR A 223 -6.86 13.05 10.50
CA TYR A 223 -7.90 12.08 10.13
C TYR A 223 -9.09 12.79 9.46
N ASN A 224 -9.68 12.15 8.44
CA ASN A 224 -10.93 12.60 7.84
C ASN A 224 -11.80 11.39 7.51
N ALA A 225 -12.81 11.14 8.35
CA ALA A 225 -13.68 9.98 8.24
C ALA A 225 -14.46 9.89 6.92
N GLU A 226 -14.86 11.03 6.35
CA GLU A 226 -15.58 11.02 5.08
C GLU A 226 -14.64 10.67 3.92
N ALA A 227 -13.43 11.25 3.91
CA ALA A 227 -12.40 10.91 2.93
C ALA A 227 -11.98 9.43 3.05
N GLU A 228 -11.78 8.91 4.27
CA GLU A 228 -11.54 7.49 4.52
C GLU A 228 -12.64 6.63 3.91
N LYS A 229 -13.91 6.90 4.24
CA LYS A 229 -15.04 6.12 3.74
C LYS A 229 -15.12 6.13 2.21
N GLN A 230 -15.03 7.29 1.58
CA GLN A 230 -15.10 7.43 0.13
C GLN A 230 -13.91 6.77 -0.56
N SER A 231 -12.71 6.93 0.00
CA SER A 231 -11.49 6.32 -0.53
C SER A 231 -11.50 4.80 -0.47
N LEU A 232 -11.99 4.21 0.64
CA LEU A 232 -12.17 2.76 0.77
C LEU A 232 -13.19 2.24 -0.24
N ALA A 233 -14.33 2.93 -0.42
CA ALA A 233 -15.34 2.55 -1.40
C ALA A 233 -14.75 2.51 -2.83
N ALA A 234 -14.04 3.57 -3.23
CA ALA A 234 -13.38 3.64 -4.53
C ALA A 234 -12.31 2.55 -4.73
N MET A 235 -11.55 2.22 -3.67
CA MET A 235 -10.58 1.13 -3.69
C MET A 235 -11.26 -0.23 -3.90
N TYR A 236 -12.34 -0.54 -3.17
CA TYR A 236 -13.07 -1.79 -3.36
C TYR A 236 -13.75 -1.88 -4.74
N GLU A 237 -14.25 -0.77 -5.29
CA GLU A 237 -14.78 -0.74 -6.67
C GLU A 237 -13.70 -1.07 -7.71
N LEU A 238 -12.49 -0.54 -7.55
CA LEU A 238 -11.35 -0.88 -8.41
C LEU A 238 -11.00 -2.37 -8.28
N LEU A 239 -10.84 -2.87 -7.05
CA LEU A 239 -10.50 -4.27 -6.80
C LEU A 239 -11.55 -5.21 -7.38
N ALA A 240 -12.84 -4.92 -7.17
CA ALA A 240 -13.93 -5.73 -7.71
C ALA A 240 -13.92 -5.78 -9.25
N ARG A 241 -13.61 -4.66 -9.91
CA ARG A 241 -13.54 -4.61 -11.37
C ARG A 241 -12.32 -5.33 -11.95
N GLN A 242 -11.15 -5.19 -11.32
CA GLN A 242 -9.88 -5.70 -11.85
C GLN A 242 -9.56 -7.13 -11.41
N LEU A 243 -10.21 -7.64 -10.35
CA LEU A 243 -9.96 -8.96 -9.77
C LEU A 243 -11.17 -9.91 -9.87
N ALA A 244 -12.22 -9.52 -10.62
CA ALA A 244 -13.37 -10.38 -10.92
C ALA A 244 -12.95 -11.70 -11.57
#